data_AF-A0A0Q5TQ44-F1
#
_entry.id   AF-A0A0Q5TQ44-F1
#
_cell.length_a   1.000
_cell.length_b   1.000
_cell.length_c   1.000
_cell.angle_alpha   90.00
_cell.angle_beta   90.00
_cell.angle_gamma   90.00
#
_symmetry.space_group_name_H-M   'P 1'
#
loop_
_entity.id
_entity.type
_entity.pdbx_description
1 polymer ?
#
loop_
_entity_poly.entity_id
_entity_poly.type
_entity_poly.pdbx_seq_one_letter_code
_entity_poly.pdbx_strand_id
1 'polypeptide(L)'
;MSAAANLSEKIRLIRLQKGLSQENMADMLGLSTTAYGDLERGRTELSVSRLENIAKLLDVKLPDLLGFDSVSMSETDWLRQENTRLLAENRRLQNELDQWKLKFRQWFGEGIVRELGQQRERIGF
;
A
#
# COMPACT_ATOMS: atom_id res chain seq x y z
N MET A 1 25.89 0.14 0.05
CA MET A 1 25.69 -1.32 0.03
C MET A 1 25.39 -1.73 -1.40
N SER A 2 26.05 -2.76 -1.95
CA SER A 2 25.91 -3.13 -3.37
C SER A 2 24.62 -3.93 -3.62
N ALA A 3 24.02 -3.77 -4.80
CA ALA A 3 22.79 -4.47 -5.17
C ALA A 3 22.90 -6.01 -5.10
N ALA A 4 24.10 -6.57 -5.31
CA ALA A 4 24.36 -8.01 -5.28
C ALA A 4 24.25 -8.63 -3.86
N ALA A 5 24.61 -7.86 -2.82
CA ALA A 5 24.50 -8.31 -1.43
C ALA A 5 23.02 -8.49 -1.02
N ASN A 6 22.13 -7.66 -1.56
CA ASN A 6 20.69 -7.73 -1.28
C ASN A 6 20.03 -8.93 -1.98
N LEU A 7 20.46 -9.28 -3.19
CA LEU A 7 19.87 -10.39 -3.96
C LEU A 7 20.23 -11.77 -3.35
N SER A 8 21.49 -11.95 -2.98
CA SER A 8 21.99 -13.20 -2.39
C SER A 8 21.30 -13.51 -1.05
N GLU A 9 21.10 -12.48 -0.22
CA GLU A 9 20.35 -12.61 1.03
C GLU A 9 18.85 -12.85 0.77
N LYS A 10 18.25 -12.22 -0.24
CA LYS A 10 16.85 -12.50 -0.62
C LYS A 10 16.64 -13.97 -1.02
N ILE A 11 17.56 -14.52 -1.82
CA ILE A 11 17.57 -15.95 -2.19
C ILE A 11 17.62 -16.82 -0.92
N ARG A 12 18.51 -16.50 0.01
CA ARG A 12 18.65 -17.22 1.29
C ARG A 12 17.37 -17.18 2.11
N LEU A 13 16.74 -16.01 2.25
CA LEU A 13 15.51 -15.85 3.03
C LEU A 13 14.36 -16.66 2.43
N ILE A 14 14.16 -16.61 1.12
CA ILE A 14 13.12 -17.39 0.43
C ILE A 14 13.38 -18.90 0.58
N ARG A 15 14.64 -19.34 0.42
CA ARG A 15 15.03 -20.74 0.65
C ARG A 15 14.63 -21.21 2.05
N LEU A 16 14.96 -20.42 3.08
CA LEU A 16 14.63 -20.74 4.47
C LEU A 16 13.11 -20.78 4.71
N GLN A 17 12.35 -19.85 4.12
CA GLN A 17 10.88 -19.86 4.19
C GLN A 17 10.28 -21.12 3.55
N LYS A 18 10.92 -21.68 2.53
CA LYS A 18 10.52 -22.94 1.89
C LYS A 18 11.04 -24.19 2.61
N GLY A 19 11.74 -24.03 3.74
CA GLY A 19 12.28 -25.15 4.51
C GLY A 19 13.40 -25.92 3.79
N LEU A 20 14.01 -25.34 2.77
CA LEU A 20 15.04 -25.99 1.96
C LEU A 20 16.43 -25.82 2.60
N SER A 21 17.21 -26.89 2.66
CA SER A 21 18.61 -26.80 3.07
C SER A 21 19.51 -26.26 1.93
N GLN A 22 20.72 -25.84 2.26
CA GLN A 22 21.71 -25.47 1.24
C GLN A 22 22.10 -26.67 0.36
N GLU A 23 22.10 -27.88 0.93
CA GLU A 23 22.36 -29.13 0.22
C GLU A 23 21.24 -29.41 -0.78
N ASN A 24 19.97 -29.27 -0.39
CA ASN A 24 18.84 -29.44 -1.31
C ASN A 24 18.95 -28.50 -2.52
N MET A 25 19.26 -27.23 -2.28
CA MET A 25 19.42 -26.27 -3.38
C MET A 25 20.64 -26.57 -4.24
N ALA A 26 21.75 -26.98 -3.64
CA ALA A 26 22.95 -27.36 -4.37
C ALA A 26 22.67 -28.55 -5.30
N ASP A 27 22.02 -29.60 -4.79
CA ASP A 27 21.64 -30.79 -5.56
C ASP A 27 20.72 -30.42 -6.74
N MET A 28 19.67 -29.62 -6.48
CA MET A 28 18.72 -29.18 -7.51
C MET A 28 19.35 -28.27 -8.57
N LEU A 29 20.42 -27.55 -8.23
CA LEU A 29 21.15 -26.68 -9.15
C LEU A 29 22.35 -27.36 -9.81
N GLY A 30 22.67 -28.61 -9.44
CA GLY A 30 23.88 -29.31 -9.89
C GLY A 30 25.16 -28.62 -9.41
N LEU A 31 25.16 -28.09 -8.19
CA LEU A 31 26.29 -27.39 -7.56
C LEU A 31 26.80 -28.18 -6.35
N SER A 32 28.01 -27.87 -5.90
CA SER A 32 28.43 -28.28 -4.56
C SER A 32 27.76 -27.41 -3.50
N THR A 33 27.51 -27.98 -2.32
CA THR A 33 26.97 -27.24 -1.17
C THR A 33 27.80 -26.00 -0.83
N THR A 34 29.13 -26.11 -0.96
CA THR A 34 30.05 -24.97 -0.78
C THR A 34 29.82 -23.88 -1.81
N ALA A 35 29.68 -24.23 -3.10
CA ALA A 35 29.43 -23.26 -4.16
C ALA A 35 28.08 -22.55 -3.98
N TYR A 36 27.04 -23.28 -3.56
CA TYR A 36 25.76 -22.66 -3.21
C TYR A 36 25.87 -21.74 -1.97
N GLY A 37 26.64 -22.15 -0.95
CA GLY A 37 26.92 -21.29 0.19
C GLY A 37 27.68 -20.02 -0.18
N ASP A 38 28.64 -20.09 -1.12
CA ASP A 38 29.36 -18.93 -1.66
C ASP A 38 28.44 -17.98 -2.42
N LEU A 39 27.45 -18.53 -3.14
CA LEU A 39 26.40 -17.77 -3.78
C LEU A 39 25.56 -16.99 -2.76
N GLU A 40 25.04 -17.62 -1.70
CA GLU A 40 24.26 -16.91 -0.68
C GLU A 40 25.06 -15.84 0.08
N ARG A 41 26.38 -16.03 0.20
CA ARG A 41 27.29 -15.04 0.78
C ARG A 41 27.74 -13.95 -0.20
N GLY A 42 27.24 -13.96 -1.44
CA GLY A 42 27.56 -12.97 -2.46
C GLY A 42 29.00 -13.05 -2.98
N ARG A 43 29.70 -14.18 -2.79
CA ARG A 43 31.06 -14.41 -3.27
C ARG A 43 31.12 -14.93 -4.71
N THR A 44 30.00 -15.42 -5.22
CA THR A 44 29.84 -15.93 -6.59
C THR A 44 28.94 -14.99 -7.38
N GLU A 45 29.38 -14.58 -8.56
CA GLU A 45 28.52 -13.82 -9.48
C GLU A 45 27.40 -14.70 -10.04
N LEU A 46 26.20 -14.13 -10.12
CA LEU A 46 24.99 -14.79 -10.58
C LEU A 46 24.71 -14.43 -12.04
N SER A 47 24.76 -15.41 -12.94
CA SER A 47 24.28 -15.23 -14.31
C SER A 47 22.75 -15.14 -14.34
N VAL A 48 22.19 -14.50 -15.38
CA VAL A 48 20.74 -14.43 -15.59
C VAL A 48 20.12 -15.82 -15.67
N SER A 49 20.76 -16.75 -16.39
CA SER A 49 20.30 -18.16 -16.48
C SER A 49 20.25 -18.85 -15.12
N ARG A 50 21.22 -18.57 -14.24
CA ARG A 50 21.23 -19.11 -12.88
C ARG A 50 20.12 -18.51 -12.02
N LEU A 51 19.89 -17.20 -12.15
CA LEU A 51 18.79 -16.53 -11.47
C LEU A 51 17.43 -17.07 -11.90
N GLU A 52 17.23 -17.35 -13.19
CA GLU A 52 16.02 -18.01 -13.69
C GLU A 52 15.81 -19.40 -13.08
N ASN A 53 16.86 -20.20 -13.00
CA ASN A 53 16.79 -21.54 -12.41
C ASN A 53 16.47 -21.46 -10.90
N ILE A 54 17.11 -20.53 -10.18
CA ILE A 54 16.83 -20.29 -8.77
C ILE A 54 15.39 -19.83 -8.58
N ALA A 55 14.90 -18.88 -9.39
CA ALA A 55 13.53 -18.41 -9.32
C ALA A 55 12.51 -19.54 -9.55
N LYS A 56 12.76 -20.42 -10.54
CA LYS A 56 11.94 -21.60 -10.80
C LYS A 56 11.95 -22.59 -9.63
N LEU A 57 13.11 -22.91 -9.07
CA LEU A 57 13.23 -23.85 -7.94
C LEU A 57 12.58 -23.30 -6.67
N LEU A 58 12.73 -22.00 -6.44
CA LEU A 58 12.09 -21.31 -5.33
C LEU A 58 10.63 -20.97 -5.61
N ASP A 59 10.07 -21.32 -6.78
CA ASP A 59 8.70 -21.03 -7.20
C ASP A 59 8.31 -19.57 -6.89
N VAL A 60 9.13 -18.66 -7.43
CA VAL A 60 8.93 -17.20 -7.40
C VAL A 60 9.18 -16.65 -8.81
N LYS A 61 8.54 -15.54 -9.17
CA LYS A 61 8.82 -14.90 -10.46
C LYS A 61 10.18 -14.20 -10.38
N LEU A 62 10.95 -14.25 -11.46
CA LEU A 62 12.26 -13.59 -11.53
C LEU A 62 12.18 -12.07 -11.22
N PRO A 63 11.19 -11.30 -11.71
CA PRO A 63 11.04 -9.90 -11.33
C PRO A 63 10.92 -9.70 -9.82
N ASP A 64 10.09 -10.50 -9.16
CA ASP A 64 9.91 -10.48 -7.71
C ASP A 64 11.24 -10.80 -7.01
N LEU A 65 11.95 -11.84 -7.45
CA LEU A 65 13.27 -12.21 -6.90
C LEU A 65 14.30 -11.07 -7.04
N LEU A 66 14.26 -10.33 -8.14
CA LEU A 66 15.15 -9.18 -8.39
C LEU A 66 14.73 -7.91 -7.65
N GLY A 67 13.60 -7.92 -6.94
CA GLY A 67 13.08 -6.74 -6.25
C GLY A 67 12.39 -5.75 -7.19
N PHE A 68 12.01 -6.19 -8.39
CA PHE A 68 10.99 -5.51 -9.20
C PHE A 68 9.58 -5.84 -8.71
N ASP A 69 9.43 -6.23 -7.44
CA ASP A 69 8.16 -6.18 -6.75
C ASP A 69 7.56 -4.83 -7.12
N SER A 70 6.52 -4.84 -7.97
CA SER A 70 5.60 -3.72 -7.97
C SER A 70 5.26 -3.59 -6.51
N VAL A 71 5.64 -2.48 -5.87
CA VAL A 71 5.12 -2.13 -4.55
C VAL A 71 3.64 -1.82 -4.78
N SER A 72 2.88 -2.83 -5.18
CA SER A 72 1.45 -2.87 -5.10
C SER A 72 1.25 -3.03 -3.61
N MET A 73 0.80 -1.97 -2.97
CA MET A 73 0.17 -2.11 -1.67
C MET A 73 -0.72 -3.35 -1.71
N SER A 74 -0.69 -4.15 -0.64
CA SER A 74 -1.66 -5.24 -0.51
C SER A 74 -3.05 -4.66 -0.79
N GLU A 75 -3.89 -5.39 -1.51
CA GLU A 75 -5.25 -4.96 -1.81
C GLU A 75 -5.98 -4.52 -0.52
N THR A 76 -5.68 -5.18 0.60
CA THR A 76 -6.16 -4.82 1.94
C THR A 76 -5.69 -3.45 2.41
N ASP A 77 -4.44 -3.07 2.14
CA ASP A 77 -3.87 -1.80 2.57
C ASP A 77 -4.38 -0.64 1.71
N TRP A 78 -4.59 -0.90 0.41
CA TRP A 78 -5.25 0.05 -0.47
C TRP A 78 -6.70 0.30 -0.05
N LEU A 79 -7.48 -0.76 0.18
CA LEU A 79 -8.85 -0.63 0.66
C LEU A 79 -8.93 0.10 2.01
N ARG A 80 -7.97 -0.10 2.92
CA ARG A 80 -7.89 0.62 4.21
C ARG A 80 -7.60 2.11 4.03
N GLN A 81 -6.67 2.44 3.15
CA GLN A 81 -6.33 3.83 2.85
C GLN A 81 -7.52 4.56 2.22
N GLU A 82 -8.16 3.94 1.23
CA GLU A 82 -9.30 4.54 0.53
C GLU A 82 -10.52 4.68 1.45
N ASN A 83 -10.82 3.69 2.29
CA ASN A 83 -11.87 3.84 3.32
C ASN A 83 -11.59 5.01 4.27
N THR A 84 -10.34 5.17 4.70
CA THR A 84 -9.94 6.28 5.59
C THR A 84 -10.18 7.63 4.91
N ARG A 85 -9.81 7.73 3.63
CA ARG A 85 -10.05 8.93 2.81
C ARG A 85 -11.55 9.23 2.66
N LEU A 86 -12.35 8.23 2.28
CA LEU A 86 -13.79 8.38 2.09
C LEU A 86 -14.51 8.77 3.39
N LEU A 87 -14.05 8.27 4.55
CA LEU A 87 -14.59 8.67 5.85
C LEU A 87 -14.31 10.15 6.15
N ALA A 88 -13.11 10.64 5.84
CA ALA A 88 -12.77 12.05 6.02
C ALA A 88 -13.61 12.96 5.12
N GLU A 89 -13.81 12.56 3.86
CA GLU A 89 -14.63 13.30 2.89
C GLU A 89 -16.11 13.31 3.28
N ASN A 90 -16.67 12.17 3.69
CA ASN A 90 -18.03 12.09 4.21
C ASN A 90 -18.23 13.01 5.41
N ARG A 91 -17.29 13.01 6.36
CA ARG A 91 -17.36 13.89 7.53
C ARG A 91 -17.34 15.35 7.13
N ARG A 92 -16.49 15.73 6.16
CA ARG A 92 -16.43 17.09 5.65
C ARG A 92 -17.76 17.51 5.02
N LEU A 93 -18.34 16.66 4.16
CA LEU A 93 -19.63 16.95 3.51
C LEU A 93 -20.77 17.08 4.51
N GLN A 94 -20.79 16.24 5.55
CA GLN A 94 -21.75 16.37 6.66
C GLN A 94 -21.61 17.71 7.38
N ASN A 95 -20.38 18.12 7.69
CA ASN A 95 -20.13 19.41 8.32
C ASN A 95 -20.59 20.57 7.43
N GLU A 96 -20.29 20.53 6.13
CA GLU A 96 -20.76 21.55 5.18
C GLU A 96 -22.30 21.59 5.14
N LEU A 97 -22.95 20.43 5.06
CA LEU A 97 -24.40 20.32 5.09
C LEU A 97 -25.00 20.94 6.36
N ASP A 98 -24.41 20.68 7.52
CA ASP A 98 -24.89 21.22 8.80
C ASP A 98 -24.69 22.74 8.88
N GLN A 99 -23.58 23.26 8.36
CA GLN A 99 -23.35 24.70 8.23
C GLN A 99 -24.40 25.35 7.33
N TRP A 100 -24.70 24.74 6.19
CA TRP A 100 -25.73 25.23 5.26
C TRP A 100 -27.13 25.19 5.90
N LYS A 101 -27.48 24.14 6.63
CA LYS A 101 -28.74 24.06 7.38
C LYS A 101 -28.84 25.13 8.46
N LEU A 102 -27.73 25.46 9.14
CA LEU A 102 -27.71 26.53 10.14
C LEU A 102 -27.89 27.90 9.49
N LYS A 103 -27.11 28.20 8.44
CA LYS A 103 -27.24 29.45 7.67
C LYS A 103 -28.64 29.63 7.10
N PHE A 104 -29.23 28.57 6.56
CA PHE A 104 -30.60 28.58 6.07
C PHE A 104 -31.57 28.91 7.21
N ARG A 105 -31.51 28.23 8.35
CA ARG A 105 -32.38 28.54 9.51
C ARG A 105 -32.24 29.99 9.99
N GLN A 106 -31.01 30.51 10.05
CA GLN A 106 -30.77 31.91 10.41
C GLN A 106 -31.37 32.87 9.38
N TRP A 107 -31.07 32.66 8.11
CA TRP A 107 -31.60 33.47 7.01
C TRP A 107 -33.15 33.47 6.99
N PHE A 108 -33.77 32.30 7.13
CA PHE A 108 -35.23 32.18 7.22
C PHE A 108 -35.80 32.85 8.47
N GLY A 109 -35.18 32.66 9.64
CA GLY A 109 -35.62 33.29 10.89
C GLY A 109 -35.53 34.82 10.83
N GLU A 110 -34.43 35.36 10.30
CA GLU A 110 -34.25 36.80 10.09
C GLU A 110 -35.23 37.37 9.05
N GLY A 111 -35.55 36.60 8.00
CA GLY A 111 -36.55 36.96 7.00
C GLY A 111 -37.94 37.17 7.61
N ILE A 112 -38.40 36.23 8.43
CA ILE A 112 -39.70 36.33 9.13
C ILE A 112 -39.75 37.52 10.08
N VAL A 113 -38.66 37.80 10.81
CA VAL A 113 -38.58 38.93 11.74
C VAL A 113 -38.66 40.27 11.01
N ARG A 114 -38.01 40.41 9.85
CA ARG A 114 -38.08 41.63 9.03
C ARG A 114 -39.48 41.85 8.44
N GLU A 115 -40.14 40.80 7.98
CA GLU A 115 -41.51 40.88 7.43
C GLU A 115 -42.56 41.22 8.51
N LEU A 116 -42.47 40.63 9.70
CA LEU A 116 -43.36 40.93 10.83
C LEU A 116 -43.12 42.32 11.44
N GLY A 117 -41.88 42.83 11.40
CA GLY A 117 -41.54 44.19 11.82
C GLY A 117 -42.20 45.27 10.95
N GLN A 118 -42.20 45.08 9.63
CA GLN A 118 -42.81 46.05 8.69
C GLN A 118 -44.35 46.07 8.74
N GLN A 119 -45.01 44.95 9.08
CA GLN A 119 -46.48 44.94 9.23
C GLN A 119 -46.98 45.65 10.50
N ARG A 120 -46.14 45.78 11.55
CA ARG A 120 -46.53 46.44 12.80
C ARG A 120 -46.53 47.97 12.75
N GLU A 121 -45.85 48.58 11.77
CA GLU A 121 -45.76 50.04 11.64
C GLU A 121 -46.87 50.68 10.78
N ARG A 122 -47.77 49.89 10.15
CA ARG A 122 -48.78 50.40 9.20
C ARG A 122 -50.20 50.61 9.75
N ILE A 123 -50.40 50.50 11.07
CA ILE A 123 -51.69 50.81 11.70
C ILE A 123 -51.53 51.98 12.66
N GLY A 124 -51.46 53.18 12.09
CA GLY A 124 -51.71 54.45 12.77
C GLY A 124 -53.00 55.04 12.23
N PHE A 125 -53.93 55.35 13.13
CA PHE A 125 -55.12 56.17 12.86
C PHE A 125 -54.73 57.64 12.64
#